data_AF-A0A7W1IVF5-F1
#
_entry.id   AF-A0A7W1IVF5-F1
#
_cell.length_a   1.000
_cell.length_b   1.000
_cell.length_c   1.000
_cell.angle_alpha   90.00
_cell.angle_beta   90.00
_cell.angle_gamma   90.00
#
_symmetry.space_group_name_H-M   'P 1'
#
loop_
_entity.id
_entity.type
_entity.pdbx_description
1 polymer ?
#
loop_
_entity_poly.entity_id
_entity_poly.type
_entity_poly.pdbx_seq_one_letter_code
_entity_poly.pdbx_strand_id
1 'polypeptide(L)'
;VQEECSIFGIPNITLRDVTERPETIECGSNILSGAKVDSIVQSVGLALSQPSDWNKPREYLYENVSQTVSKIVLGYTSLRKHAG
;
A
#
# COMPACT_ATOMS: atom_id res chain seq x y z
N VAL A 1 7.28 4.00 -2.05
CA VAL A 1 6.74 2.75 -1.44
C VAL A 1 5.24 2.93 -1.45
N GLN A 2 4.48 1.97 -1.99
CA GLN A 2 3.15 2.24 -2.55
C GLN A 2 2.14 2.65 -1.45
N GLU A 3 2.13 1.94 -0.34
CA GLU A 3 1.15 2.11 0.74
C GLU A 3 1.38 3.39 1.53
N GLU A 4 2.62 3.69 1.91
CA GLU A 4 2.95 4.91 2.64
C GLU A 4 2.63 6.13 1.76
N CYS A 5 2.99 6.11 0.48
CA CYS A 5 2.63 7.16 -0.46
C CYS A 5 1.11 7.37 -0.51
N SER A 6 0.34 6.28 -0.62
CA SER A 6 -1.12 6.34 -0.60
C SER A 6 -1.66 6.94 0.71
N ILE A 7 -1.14 6.51 1.86
CA ILE A 7 -1.52 7.00 3.21
C ILE A 7 -1.18 8.48 3.39
N PHE A 8 -0.04 8.94 2.88
CA PHE A 8 0.44 10.31 3.06
C PHE A 8 -0.06 11.28 1.99
N GLY A 9 -0.82 10.82 1.00
CA GLY A 9 -1.30 11.69 -0.08
C GLY A 9 -0.17 12.13 -1.02
N ILE A 10 0.83 11.26 -1.22
CA ILE A 10 1.97 11.50 -2.11
C ILE A 10 1.80 10.65 -3.37
N PRO A 11 1.81 11.23 -4.59
CA PRO A 11 1.69 10.44 -5.81
C PRO A 11 2.86 9.46 -5.95
N ASN A 12 2.57 8.21 -6.32
CA ASN A 12 3.57 7.17 -6.53
C ASN A 12 3.63 6.72 -7.99
N ILE A 13 4.84 6.57 -8.53
CA ILE A 13 5.07 5.98 -9.85
C ILE A 13 5.88 4.70 -9.66
N THR A 14 5.27 3.55 -9.96
CA THR A 14 5.95 2.27 -9.88
C THR A 14 6.58 1.93 -11.22
N LEU A 15 7.91 1.77 -11.22
CA LEU A 15 8.72 1.40 -12.39
C LEU A 15 8.66 -0.11 -12.68
N ARG A 16 7.45 -0.66 -12.79
CA ARG A 16 7.16 -2.07 -13.09
C ARG A 16 5.89 -2.16 -13.93
N ASP A 17 5.75 -3.25 -14.66
CA ASP A 17 4.55 -3.52 -15.47
C ASP A 17 3.38 -4.07 -14.63
N VAL A 18 3.67 -4.60 -13.44
CA VAL A 18 2.69 -5.21 -12.52
C VAL A 18 2.99 -4.85 -11.06
N THR A 19 1.97 -4.97 -10.20
CA THR A 19 2.08 -4.77 -8.76
C THR A 19 1.21 -5.76 -7.98
N GLU A 20 1.66 -6.15 -6.79
CA GLU A 20 0.87 -6.88 -5.80
C GLU A 20 -0.12 -6.00 -5.01
N ARG A 21 -0.14 -4.67 -5.29
CA ARG A 21 -1.01 -3.67 -4.64
C ARG A 21 -2.02 -3.05 -5.60
N PRO A 22 -2.93 -3.84 -6.21
CA PRO A 22 -3.92 -3.32 -7.15
C PRO A 22 -4.77 -2.18 -6.56
N GLU A 23 -5.05 -2.22 -5.25
CA GLU A 23 -5.81 -1.22 -4.52
C GLU A 23 -5.20 0.19 -4.60
N THR A 24 -3.87 0.31 -4.79
CA THR A 24 -3.20 1.63 -4.96
C THR A 24 -3.40 2.23 -6.35
N ILE A 25 -3.60 1.37 -7.35
CA ILE A 25 -3.96 1.76 -8.72
C ILE A 25 -5.45 2.11 -8.77
N GLU A 26 -6.29 1.26 -8.18
CA GLU A 26 -7.74 1.43 -8.14
C GLU A 26 -8.18 2.73 -7.45
N CYS A 27 -7.50 3.13 -6.36
CA CYS A 27 -7.79 4.39 -5.69
C CYS A 27 -7.17 5.61 -6.38
N GLY A 28 -6.29 5.42 -7.37
CA GLY A 28 -5.65 6.49 -8.14
C GLY A 28 -4.39 7.08 -7.51
N SER A 29 -3.89 6.51 -6.41
CA SER A 29 -2.66 7.00 -5.75
C SER A 29 -1.36 6.62 -6.47
N ASN A 30 -1.42 5.66 -7.38
CA ASN A 30 -0.26 5.06 -8.01
C ASN A 30 -0.45 4.82 -9.52
N ILE A 31 0.63 4.93 -10.29
CA ILE A 31 0.69 4.64 -11.73
C ILE A 31 1.79 3.60 -12.01
N LEU A 32 1.49 2.55 -12.77
CA LEU A 32 2.48 1.62 -13.31
C LEU A 32 3.05 2.18 -14.62
N SER A 33 4.31 2.60 -14.61
CA SER A 33 4.95 3.22 -15.78
C SER A 33 5.81 2.26 -16.60
N GLY A 34 6.06 1.04 -16.11
CA GLY A 34 7.06 0.14 -16.67
C GLY A 34 8.48 0.73 -16.58
N ALA A 35 9.34 0.41 -17.53
CA ALA A 35 10.75 0.83 -17.54
C ALA A 35 11.12 1.82 -18.66
N LYS A 36 10.18 2.19 -19.54
CA LYS A 36 10.46 3.10 -20.66
C LYS A 36 10.51 4.55 -20.19
N VAL A 37 11.57 5.26 -20.55
CA VAL A 37 11.81 6.66 -20.14
C VAL A 37 10.61 7.55 -20.47
N ASP A 38 10.10 7.48 -21.71
CA ASP A 38 8.95 8.30 -22.13
C ASP A 38 7.70 8.02 -21.29
N SER A 39 7.43 6.74 -21.00
CA SER A 39 6.29 6.33 -20.15
C SER A 39 6.43 6.83 -18.72
N ILE A 40 7.65 6.83 -18.16
CA ILE A 40 7.94 7.37 -16.83
C ILE A 40 7.68 8.87 -16.80
N VAL A 41 8.22 9.62 -17.77
CA VAL A 41 8.06 11.09 -17.86
C VAL A 41 6.58 11.46 -18.00
N GLN A 42 5.84 10.76 -18.86
CA GLN A 42 4.40 10.97 -19.02
C GLN A 42 3.62 10.68 -17.72
N SER A 43 3.95 9.59 -17.03
CA SER A 43 3.28 9.21 -15.77
C SER A 43 3.53 10.23 -14.66
N VAL A 44 4.75 10.74 -14.54
CA VAL A 44 5.09 11.82 -13.59
C VAL A 44 4.30 13.08 -13.93
N GLY A 45 4.25 13.48 -15.20
CA GLY A 45 3.47 14.64 -15.65
C GLY A 45 1.99 14.51 -15.31
N LEU A 46 1.40 13.34 -15.56
CA LEU A 46 0.00 13.05 -15.22
C LEU A 46 -0.24 13.16 -13.72
N ALA A 47 0.59 12.50 -12.90
CA ALA A 47 0.46 12.51 -11.44
C ALA A 47 0.58 13.91 -10.83
N LEU A 48 1.44 14.78 -11.38
CA LEU A 48 1.60 16.17 -10.92
C LEU A 48 0.47 17.09 -11.40
N SER A 49 -0.26 16.71 -12.44
CA SER A 49 -1.39 17.50 -12.99
C SER A 49 -2.70 17.31 -12.24
N GLN A 50 -2.76 16.33 -11.33
CA GLN A 50 -3.95 15.96 -10.58
C GLN A 50 -3.77 16.24 -9.09
N PRO A 51 -4.83 16.63 -8.36
CA PRO A 51 -4.75 16.75 -6.91
C PRO A 51 -4.51 15.38 -6.26
N SER A 52 -3.84 15.38 -5.11
CA SER A 52 -3.62 14.16 -4.31
C SER A 52 -4.76 13.93 -3.32
N ASP A 53 -5.99 13.81 -3.83
CA ASP A 53 -7.25 13.76 -3.06
C ASP A 53 -7.95 12.39 -3.09
N TRP A 54 -7.22 11.32 -3.39
CA TRP A 54 -7.76 9.95 -3.38
C TRP A 54 -8.21 9.50 -1.99
N ASN A 55 -9.19 8.59 -1.99
CA ASN A 55 -9.57 7.87 -0.78
C ASN A 55 -8.57 6.74 -0.53
N LYS A 56 -7.89 6.80 0.62
CA LYS A 56 -6.92 5.77 1.04
C LYS A 56 -7.60 4.40 1.14
N PRO A 57 -6.96 3.31 0.70
CA PRO A 57 -7.48 1.96 0.89
C PRO A 57 -7.81 1.71 2.36
N ARG A 58 -9.02 1.22 2.65
CA ARG A 58 -9.52 1.06 4.02
C ARG A 58 -8.63 0.17 4.87
N GLU A 59 -8.06 -0.87 4.26
CA GLU A 59 -7.16 -1.83 4.91
C GLU A 59 -5.84 -1.21 5.40
N TYR A 60 -5.40 -0.10 4.81
CA TYR A 60 -4.21 0.64 5.23
C TYR A 60 -4.47 1.51 6.47
N LEU A 61 -5.74 1.73 6.81
CA LEU A 61 -6.16 2.57 7.94
C LEU A 61 -6.44 1.76 9.21
N TYR A 62 -6.21 0.45 9.19
CA TYR A 62 -6.34 -0.35 10.40
C TYR A 62 -5.22 -0.02 11.39
N GLU A 63 -5.61 0.57 12.51
CA GLU A 63 -4.70 0.85 13.61
C GLU A 63 -4.52 -0.38 14.51
N ASN A 64 -3.48 -0.36 15.35
CA ASN A 64 -3.23 -1.37 16.38
C ASN A 64 -3.06 -2.81 15.85
N VAL A 65 -2.66 -2.99 14.59
CA VAL A 65 -2.40 -4.31 13.98
C VAL A 65 -1.42 -5.15 14.82
N SER A 66 -0.39 -4.53 15.39
CA SER A 66 0.56 -5.20 16.29
C SER A 66 -0.11 -5.82 17.52
N GLN A 67 -1.18 -5.22 18.04
CA GLN A 67 -1.94 -5.81 19.15
C GLN A 67 -2.72 -7.05 18.69
N THR A 68 -3.33 -7.00 17.51
CA THR A 68 -4.00 -8.16 16.90
C THR A 68 -3.03 -9.32 16.71
N VAL A 69 -1.85 -9.05 16.12
CA VAL A 69 -0.79 -10.06 15.95
C VAL A 69 -0.32 -10.60 17.29
N SER A 70 -0.11 -9.74 18.29
CA SER A 70 0.30 -10.17 19.64
C SER A 70 -0.71 -11.11 20.28
N LYS A 71 -2.02 -10.82 20.17
CA LYS A 71 -3.09 -11.68 20.68
C LYS A 71 -3.09 -13.05 20.00
N ILE A 72 -2.90 -13.09 18.68
CA ILE A 72 -2.80 -14.34 17.92
C ILE A 72 -1.60 -15.15 18.42
N VAL A 73 -0.40 -14.59 18.36
CA VAL A 73 0.85 -15.31 18.70
C VAL A 73 0.85 -15.79 20.15
N LEU A 74 0.49 -14.92 21.10
CA LEU A 74 0.48 -15.27 22.52
C LEU A 74 -0.67 -16.21 22.87
N GLY A 75 -1.83 -16.08 22.22
CA GLY A 75 -2.95 -17.00 22.39
C GLY A 75 -2.63 -18.42 21.93
N TYR A 76 -1.96 -18.58 20.78
CA TYR A 76 -1.51 -19.90 20.32
C TYR A 76 -0.41 -20.51 21.21
N THR A 77 0.48 -19.68 21.76
CA THR A 77 1.57 -20.14 22.63
C THR A 77 1.08 -20.53 24.03
N SER A 78 0.11 -19.79 24.59
CA SER A 78 -0.46 -20.09 25.91
C SER A 78 -1.26 -21.40 25.90
N LEU A 79 -2.04 -21.67 24.84
CA LEU A 79 -2.78 -22.92 24.67
C LEU A 79 -1.85 -24.15 24.61
N ARG A 80 -0.65 -24.02 24.06
CA ARG A 80 0.35 -25.12 24.05
C ARG A 80 0.99 -25.39 25.40
N LYS A 81 0.96 -24.44 26.35
CA LYS A 81 1.52 -24.63 27.70
C LYS A 81 0.59 -25.38 28.67
N HIS A 82 -0.67 -25.59 28.31
CA HIS A 82 -1.66 -26.30 29.15
C HIS A 82 -2.01 -27.71 28.64
N ALA A 83 -1.26 -28.23 27.66
CA ALA A 83 -1.40 -29.60 27.15
C ALA A 83 -0.30 -30.54 27.69
N GLY A 84 0.08 -30.37 28.95
CA GLY A 84 1.00 -31.22 29.70
C GLY A 84 0.35 -31.75 30.96
#